data_AF-A0A4Q0IDD4-F1
#
_entry.id   AF-A0A4Q0IDD4-F1
#
_cell.length_a   1.000
_cell.length_b   1.000
_cell.length_c   1.000
_cell.angle_alpha   90.00
_cell.angle_beta   90.00
_cell.angle_gamma   90.00
#
_symmetry.space_group_name_H-M   'P 1'
#
loop_
_entity.id
_entity.type
_entity.pdbx_description
1 polymer ?
#
loop_
_entity_poly.entity_id
_entity_poly.type
_entity_poly.pdbx_seq_one_letter_code
_entity_poly.pdbx_strand_id
1 'polypeptide(L)'
;ICLCLEAHSKILYHLGFRNTVNHTSLSRANESRDYRIFEGLGFYLIGLVRPMYSKVQLSDITIDDVIYALDSTTISTSIKLAAWALGKYSKGAVKMHTLLDLRGSIPTNIHITDGKWHDSNELDMLTPEPFAFYV
;
A
#
# COMPACT_ATOMS: atom_id res chain seq x y z
N ILE A 1 -2.90 -10.46 10.11
CA ILE A 1 -4.38 -10.59 10.31
C ILE A 1 -4.71 -11.84 11.14
N CYS A 2 -4.55 -13.08 10.63
CA CYS A 2 -4.91 -14.30 11.37
C CYS A 2 -4.26 -14.38 12.76
N LEU A 3 -2.94 -14.15 12.85
CA LEU A 3 -2.19 -14.11 14.11
C LEU A 3 -2.76 -13.09 15.11
N CYS A 4 -3.10 -11.89 14.64
CA CYS A 4 -3.66 -10.85 15.51
C CYS A 4 -5.04 -11.24 16.03
N LEU A 5 -5.91 -11.80 15.17
CA LEU A 5 -7.24 -12.25 15.57
C LEU A 5 -7.16 -13.42 16.56
N GLU A 6 -6.23 -14.34 16.35
CA GLU A 6 -5.99 -15.48 17.23
C GLU A 6 -5.50 -15.03 18.62
N ALA A 7 -4.52 -14.12 18.66
CA ALA A 7 -4.02 -13.53 19.91
C ALA A 7 -5.11 -12.82 20.73
N HIS A 8 -6.11 -12.25 20.05
CA HIS A 8 -7.23 -11.53 20.68
C HIS A 8 -8.54 -12.34 20.68
N SER A 9 -8.45 -13.68 20.58
CA SER A 9 -9.61 -14.59 20.51
C SER A 9 -10.68 -14.34 21.59
N LYS A 10 -10.27 -13.93 22.79
CA LYS A 10 -11.17 -13.66 23.93
C LYS A 10 -12.13 -12.49 23.71
N ILE A 11 -11.75 -11.49 22.90
CA ILE A 11 -12.58 -10.29 22.65
C ILE A 11 -13.35 -10.36 21.32
N LEU A 12 -13.05 -11.35 20.48
CA LEU A 12 -13.61 -11.48 19.13
C LEU A 12 -15.14 -11.54 19.11
N TYR A 13 -15.74 -12.25 20.06
CA TYR A 13 -17.20 -12.36 20.16
C TYR A 13 -17.87 -10.99 20.28
N HIS A 14 -17.30 -10.09 21.09
CA HIS A 14 -17.82 -8.73 21.28
C HIS A 14 -17.60 -7.82 20.07
N LEU A 15 -16.65 -8.17 19.20
CA LEU A 15 -16.40 -7.50 17.92
C LEU A 15 -17.24 -8.07 16.76
N GLY A 16 -18.15 -9.02 17.04
CA GLY A 16 -19.04 -9.63 16.06
C GLY A 16 -18.46 -10.83 15.32
N PHE A 17 -17.26 -11.32 15.70
CA PHE A 17 -16.67 -12.52 15.14
C PHE A 17 -17.15 -13.76 15.89
N ARG A 18 -17.72 -14.72 15.15
CA ARG A 18 -18.19 -15.99 15.73
C ARG A 18 -17.06 -16.97 16.06
N ASN A 19 -15.94 -16.90 15.33
CA ASN A 19 -14.74 -17.74 15.49
C ASN A 19 -13.51 -17.00 14.95
N THR A 20 -12.30 -17.48 15.30
CA THR A 20 -11.05 -16.98 14.72
C THR A 20 -10.97 -17.32 13.23
N VAL A 21 -10.24 -16.50 12.46
CA VAL A 21 -10.01 -16.74 11.03
C VAL A 21 -8.64 -17.40 10.87
N ASN A 22 -8.64 -18.67 10.48
CA ASN A 22 -7.39 -19.36 10.12
C ASN A 22 -6.91 -18.97 8.71
N HIS A 23 -5.62 -19.24 8.44
CA HIS A 23 -4.97 -18.86 7.18
C HIS A 23 -5.66 -19.48 5.94
N THR A 24 -6.09 -20.75 6.03
CA THR A 24 -6.70 -21.46 4.90
C THR A 24 -8.08 -20.93 4.54
N SER A 25 -8.92 -20.58 5.52
CA SER A 25 -10.22 -19.95 5.27
C SER A 25 -10.06 -18.57 4.64
N LEU A 26 -9.11 -17.77 5.10
CA LEU A 26 -8.83 -16.46 4.52
C LEU A 26 -8.33 -16.57 3.08
N SER A 27 -7.42 -17.50 2.80
CA SER A 27 -6.90 -17.75 1.44
C SER A 27 -8.02 -18.10 0.47
N ARG A 28 -8.87 -19.09 0.82
CA ARG A 28 -10.01 -19.49 -0.02
C ARG A 28 -11.00 -18.37 -0.26
N ALA A 29 -11.30 -17.59 0.78
CA ALA A 29 -12.17 -16.43 0.63
C ALA A 29 -11.57 -15.37 -0.32
N ASN A 30 -10.24 -15.20 -0.30
CA ASN A 30 -9.55 -14.27 -1.19
C ASN A 30 -9.45 -14.75 -2.65
N GLU A 31 -9.61 -16.05 -2.93
CA GLU A 31 -9.59 -16.57 -4.31
C GLU A 31 -10.73 -16.00 -5.17
N SER A 32 -11.90 -15.74 -4.57
CA SER A 32 -13.08 -15.22 -5.28
C SER A 32 -13.43 -13.77 -4.93
N ARG A 33 -12.68 -13.14 -4.03
CA ARG A 33 -12.99 -11.79 -3.54
C ARG A 33 -12.39 -10.75 -4.48
N ASP A 34 -13.22 -9.78 -4.86
CA ASP A 34 -12.75 -8.63 -5.63
C ASP A 34 -11.75 -7.82 -4.78
N TYR A 35 -10.59 -7.53 -5.37
CA TYR A 35 -9.51 -6.78 -4.73
C TYR A 35 -9.94 -5.35 -4.37
N ARG A 36 -10.96 -4.80 -5.04
CA ARG A 36 -11.47 -3.44 -4.83
C ARG A 36 -11.94 -3.18 -3.40
N ILE A 37 -12.29 -4.22 -2.65
CA ILE A 37 -12.60 -4.08 -1.22
C ILE A 37 -11.37 -3.57 -0.44
N PHE A 38 -10.19 -4.11 -0.74
CA PHE A 38 -8.94 -3.70 -0.09
C PHE A 38 -8.47 -2.34 -0.60
N GLU A 39 -8.64 -2.08 -1.90
CA GLU A 39 -8.36 -0.77 -2.52
C GLU A 39 -9.20 0.34 -1.87
N GLY A 40 -10.53 0.15 -1.80
CA GLY A 40 -11.44 1.11 -1.19
C GLY A 40 -11.15 1.33 0.30
N LEU A 41 -10.83 0.27 1.04
CA LEU A 41 -10.40 0.39 2.43
C LEU A 41 -9.10 1.19 2.55
N GLY A 42 -8.12 0.94 1.68
CA GLY A 42 -6.86 1.67 1.64
C GLY A 42 -7.08 3.16 1.40
N PHE A 43 -7.81 3.53 0.35
CA PHE A 43 -8.13 4.92 0.04
C PHE A 43 -8.90 5.60 1.17
N TYR A 44 -9.85 4.91 1.80
CA TYR A 44 -10.59 5.43 2.94
C TYR A 44 -9.65 5.74 4.12
N LEU A 45 -8.76 4.81 4.48
CA LEU A 45 -7.79 5.00 5.57
C LEU A 45 -6.80 6.13 5.26
N ILE A 46 -6.31 6.22 4.03
CA ILE A 46 -5.44 7.32 3.59
C ILE A 46 -6.17 8.67 3.73
N GLY A 47 -7.42 8.74 3.27
CA GLY A 47 -8.26 9.94 3.37
C GLY A 47 -8.54 10.36 4.81
N LEU A 48 -8.65 9.39 5.74
CA LEU A 48 -8.79 9.67 7.17
C LEU A 48 -7.49 10.16 7.80
N VAL A 49 -6.36 9.51 7.49
CA VAL A 49 -5.10 9.73 8.21
C VAL A 49 -4.35 10.95 7.68
N ARG A 50 -4.32 11.18 6.37
CA ARG A 50 -3.55 12.29 5.77
C ARG A 50 -3.86 13.66 6.39
N PRO A 51 -5.13 14.06 6.62
CA PRO A 51 -5.44 15.33 7.28
C PRO A 51 -4.89 15.44 8.70
N MET A 52 -4.78 14.33 9.43
CA MET A 52 -4.28 14.31 10.81
C MET A 52 -2.80 14.70 10.89
N TYR A 53 -2.03 14.44 9.83
CA TYR A 53 -0.59 14.71 9.77
C TYR A 53 -0.24 15.99 8.99
N SER A 54 -1.24 16.70 8.43
CA SER A 54 -1.03 17.88 7.58
C SER A 54 -0.21 19.01 8.23
N LYS A 55 -0.26 19.12 9.57
CA LYS A 55 0.41 20.18 10.36
C LYS A 55 1.67 19.69 11.09
N VAL A 56 2.07 18.44 10.89
CA VAL A 56 3.29 17.91 11.51
C VAL A 56 4.49 18.58 10.83
N GLN A 57 5.36 19.17 11.65
CA GLN A 57 6.62 19.74 11.19
C GLN A 57 7.67 18.64 11.13
N LEU A 58 8.47 18.65 10.05
CA LEU A 58 9.62 17.78 9.92
C LEU A 58 10.79 18.40 10.68
N SER A 59 11.26 17.73 11.74
CA SER A 59 12.24 18.27 12.70
C SER A 59 13.50 18.85 12.06
N ASP A 60 13.94 18.26 10.94
CA ASP A 60 15.22 18.56 10.29
C ASP A 60 15.06 19.33 8.96
N ILE A 61 13.84 19.75 8.61
CA ILE A 61 13.54 20.40 7.33
C ILE A 61 12.75 21.69 7.54
N THR A 62 13.28 22.81 7.07
CA THR A 62 12.69 24.16 7.23
C THR A 62 11.69 24.53 6.12
N ILE A 63 11.28 23.57 5.30
CA ILE A 63 10.41 23.79 4.15
C ILE A 63 8.95 23.68 4.61
N ASP A 64 8.20 24.76 4.43
CA ASP A 64 6.77 24.83 4.78
C ASP A 64 5.86 24.15 3.75
N ASP A 65 6.36 23.87 2.55
CA ASP A 65 5.66 23.16 1.49
C ASP A 65 5.65 21.64 1.70
N VAL A 66 4.86 20.93 0.89
CA VAL A 66 4.76 19.47 0.96
C VAL A 66 6.01 18.83 0.36
N ILE A 67 6.55 17.84 1.05
CA ILE A 67 7.69 17.05 0.58
C ILE A 67 7.20 15.63 0.36
N TYR A 68 7.31 15.18 -0.88
CA TYR A 68 7.00 13.84 -1.29
C TYR A 68 8.27 13.04 -1.50
N ALA A 69 8.30 11.80 -1.01
CA ALA A 69 9.29 10.82 -1.40
C ALA A 69 8.68 9.83 -2.40
N LEU A 70 9.36 9.62 -3.53
CA LEU A 70 9.00 8.56 -4.46
C LEU A 70 9.79 7.30 -4.12
N ASP A 71 9.11 6.27 -3.64
CA ASP A 71 9.71 4.98 -3.32
C ASP A 71 8.99 3.86 -4.06
N SER A 72 9.68 2.73 -4.27
CA SER A 72 9.05 1.54 -4.84
C SER A 72 9.45 0.27 -4.13
N THR A 73 8.46 -0.59 -3.90
CA THR A 73 8.67 -1.91 -3.30
C THR A 73 8.40 -2.99 -4.35
N THR A 74 9.36 -3.89 -4.54
CA THR A 74 9.21 -5.05 -5.43
C THR A 74 8.90 -6.31 -4.63
N ILE A 75 7.75 -6.91 -4.88
CA ILE A 75 7.29 -8.14 -4.24
C ILE A 75 7.45 -9.30 -5.23
N SER A 76 8.32 -10.24 -4.92
CA SER A 76 8.51 -11.45 -5.74
C SER A 76 7.27 -12.34 -5.68
N THR A 77 6.80 -12.82 -6.84
CA THR A 77 5.64 -13.69 -6.93
C THR A 77 5.87 -14.84 -7.92
N SER A 78 5.06 -15.89 -7.80
CA SER A 78 5.07 -16.99 -8.77
C SER A 78 4.39 -16.54 -10.05
N ILE A 79 5.11 -16.64 -11.18
CA ILE A 79 4.55 -16.30 -12.49
C ILE A 79 3.39 -17.22 -12.89
N LYS A 80 3.30 -18.43 -12.30
CA LYS A 80 2.17 -19.33 -12.51
C LYS A 80 0.89 -18.83 -11.83
N LEU A 81 1.02 -18.14 -10.70
CA LEU A 81 -0.12 -17.62 -9.92
C LEU A 81 -0.50 -16.20 -10.36
N ALA A 82 0.49 -15.40 -10.76
CA ALA A 82 0.30 -14.03 -11.23
C ALA A 82 0.89 -13.88 -12.64
N ALA A 83 0.21 -14.44 -13.64
CA ALA A 83 0.70 -14.49 -15.02
C ALA A 83 0.92 -13.10 -15.66
N TRP A 84 0.23 -12.08 -15.16
CA TRP A 84 0.40 -10.69 -15.59
C TRP A 84 1.65 -10.02 -14.98
N ALA A 85 2.12 -10.49 -13.84
CA ALA A 85 3.17 -9.84 -13.04
C ALA A 85 4.57 -10.27 -13.50
N LEU A 86 4.93 -9.90 -14.73
CA LEU A 86 6.21 -10.22 -15.34
C LEU A 86 7.36 -9.56 -14.57
N GLY A 87 8.32 -10.35 -14.10
CA GLY A 87 9.53 -9.86 -13.46
C GLY A 87 10.75 -9.93 -14.38
N LYS A 88 11.91 -9.64 -13.79
CA LYS A 88 13.21 -9.90 -14.42
C LYS A 88 13.49 -11.42 -14.40
N TYR A 89 13.96 -11.95 -15.53
CA TYR A 89 14.24 -13.38 -15.74
C TYR A 89 12.97 -14.27 -15.69
N SER A 90 13.07 -15.45 -15.05
CA SER A 90 12.02 -16.47 -14.95
C SER A 90 11.12 -16.33 -13.72
N LYS A 91 11.24 -15.22 -12.97
CA LYS A 91 10.42 -14.94 -11.78
C LYS A 91 9.35 -13.90 -12.10
N GLY A 92 8.18 -14.06 -11.47
CA GLY A 92 7.16 -13.01 -11.46
C GLY A 92 7.49 -11.98 -10.39
N ALA A 93 7.08 -10.74 -10.59
CA ALA A 93 7.22 -9.68 -9.61
C ALA A 93 6.10 -8.65 -9.79
N VAL A 94 5.54 -8.21 -8.67
CA VAL A 94 4.66 -7.04 -8.59
C VAL A 94 5.49 -5.90 -8.03
N LYS A 95 5.40 -4.72 -8.63
CA LYS A 95 6.07 -3.53 -8.14
C LYS A 95 5.02 -2.50 -7.73
N MET A 96 5.18 -1.97 -6.53
CA MET A 96 4.30 -0.95 -5.97
C MET A 96 5.10 0.32 -5.84
N HIS A 97 4.78 1.29 -6.69
CA HIS A 97 5.35 2.63 -6.67
C HIS A 97 4.46 3.50 -5.80
N THR A 98 5.07 4.19 -4.85
CA THR A 98 4.35 4.92 -3.83
C THR A 98 4.93 6.30 -3.69
N LEU A 99 4.07 7.30 -3.87
CA LEU A 99 4.38 8.67 -3.49
C LEU A 99 3.98 8.86 -2.03
N LEU A 100 4.95 9.15 -1.15
CA LEU A 100 4.75 9.29 0.28
C LEU A 100 4.82 10.76 0.69
N ASP A 101 3.79 11.27 1.36
CA ASP A 101 3.87 12.54 2.09
C ASP A 101 4.72 12.34 3.35
N LEU A 102 5.89 12.98 3.38
CA LEU A 102 6.88 12.75 4.42
C LEU A 102 6.44 13.24 5.80
N ARG A 103 5.46 14.14 5.92
CA ARG A 103 4.99 14.65 7.23
C ARG A 103 4.39 13.57 8.13
N GLY A 104 3.85 12.51 7.52
CA GLY A 104 3.30 11.36 8.24
C GLY A 104 3.70 10.02 7.65
N SER A 105 4.60 9.99 6.65
CA SER A 105 4.88 8.82 5.82
C SER A 105 3.61 8.18 5.25
N ILE A 106 2.68 9.04 4.80
CA ILE A 106 1.35 8.61 4.33
C ILE A 106 1.36 8.55 2.80
N PRO A 107 0.94 7.42 2.19
CA PRO A 107 0.87 7.33 0.73
C PRO A 107 -0.19 8.28 0.16
N THR A 108 0.16 9.04 -0.87
CA THR A 108 -0.72 9.94 -1.62
C THR A 108 -1.04 9.43 -3.01
N ASN A 109 -0.13 8.67 -3.60
CA ASN A 109 -0.34 7.93 -4.84
C ASN A 109 0.24 6.53 -4.69
N ILE A 110 -0.48 5.53 -5.22
CA ILE A 110 -0.01 4.15 -5.31
C ILE A 110 -0.27 3.68 -6.73
N HIS A 111 0.78 3.31 -7.44
CA HIS A 111 0.71 2.73 -8.76
C HIS A 111 1.30 1.31 -8.72
N ILE A 112 0.50 0.32 -9.12
CA ILE A 112 0.88 -1.09 -9.09
C ILE A 112 1.14 -1.56 -10.51
N THR A 113 2.36 -2.04 -10.74
CA THR A 113 2.81 -2.54 -12.05
C THR A 113 3.42 -3.92 -11.91
N ASP A 114 3.83 -4.49 -13.05
CA ASP A 114 4.75 -5.62 -13.03
C ASP A 114 6.18 -5.18 -12.63
N GLY A 115 7.07 -6.15 -12.44
CA GLY A 115 8.45 -5.90 -12.04
C GLY A 115 9.40 -5.47 -13.18
N LYS A 116 8.91 -5.33 -14.41
CA LYS A 116 9.70 -4.77 -15.52
C LYS A 116 9.61 -3.25 -15.58
N TRP A 117 8.57 -2.67 -14.98
CA TRP A 117 8.40 -1.23 -14.93
C TRP A 117 9.51 -0.55 -14.10
N HIS A 118 10.13 0.46 -14.70
CA HIS A 118 11.24 1.18 -14.11
C HIS A 118 10.74 2.37 -13.29
N ASP A 119 11.41 2.69 -12.17
CA ASP A 119 10.97 3.78 -11.28
C ASP A 119 10.98 5.15 -11.96
N SER A 120 11.89 5.35 -12.92
CA SER A 120 11.94 6.58 -13.71
C SER A 120 10.66 6.85 -14.49
N ASN A 121 9.90 5.82 -14.87
CA ASN A 121 8.67 5.97 -15.64
C ASN A 121 7.51 6.47 -14.77
N GLU A 122 7.61 6.38 -13.45
CA GLU A 122 6.58 6.89 -12.53
C GLU A 122 6.46 8.41 -12.60
N LEU A 123 7.56 9.10 -12.87
CA LEU A 123 7.56 10.56 -13.00
C LEU A 123 6.61 11.03 -14.13
N ASP A 124 6.44 10.24 -15.19
CA ASP A 124 5.50 10.53 -16.28
C ASP A 124 4.03 10.26 -15.91
N MET A 125 3.79 9.45 -14.89
CA MET A 125 2.44 9.08 -14.41
C MET A 125 1.93 10.05 -13.34
N LEU A 126 2.83 10.77 -12.68
CA LEU A 126 2.49 11.73 -11.63
C LEU A 126 2.06 13.07 -12.23
N THR A 127 1.06 13.69 -11.60
CA THR A 127 0.74 15.09 -11.84
C THR A 127 1.43 15.94 -10.76
N PRO A 128 2.42 16.79 -11.11
CA PRO A 128 3.12 17.60 -10.13
C PRO A 128 2.17 18.58 -9.44
N GLU A 129 2.27 18.64 -8.11
CA GLU A 129 1.58 19.63 -7.28
C GLU A 129 2.43 20.92 -7.23
N PRO A 130 1.81 22.10 -7.43
CA PRO A 130 2.54 23.36 -7.33
C PRO A 130 3.26 23.49 -5.98
N PHE A 131 4.50 23.96 -6.00
CA PHE A 131 5.35 24.19 -4.83
C PHE A 131 5.74 22.94 -4.03
N ALA A 132 5.30 21.74 -4.43
CA ALA A 132 5.73 20.51 -3.79
C ALA A 132 7.15 20.11 -4.20
N PHE A 133 7.89 19.54 -3.26
CA PHE A 133 9.21 18.97 -3.48
C PHE A 133 9.10 17.45 -3.62
N TYR A 134 9.80 16.88 -4.60
CA TYR A 134 9.83 15.45 -4.88
C TYR A 134 11.26 14.97 -4.71
N VAL A 135 11.46 13.96 -3.86
CA VAL A 135 12.77 13.40 -3.50
C VAL A 135 12.82 11.91 -3.81
#